data_AF-H8X8Y6-F1
#
_entry.id   AF-H8X8Y6-F1
#
_cell.length_a   1.000
_cell.length_b   1.000
_cell.length_c   1.000
_cell.angle_alpha   90.00
_cell.angle_beta   90.00
_cell.angle_gamma   90.00
#
_symmetry.space_group_name_H-M   'P 1'
#
loop_
_entity.id
_entity.type
_entity.pdbx_description
1 polymer ?
#
loop_
_entity_poly.entity_id
_entity_poly.type
_entity_poly.pdbx_seq_one_letter_code
_entity_poly.pdbx_strand_id
1 'polypeptide(L)'
;MPLSHSLKTTLLTITWLPVLYTFTNHLYQPYQISGSSMTPTFNPGTATISKDVVLVQKYNIKTKENNISRGDVIMFRSPLDPEKLLTKRVVGINGDVILPSSDYPKSEVRIPRNHYWVEGDNRVHSIDSNEFGPISKGLVVGKVVMILWPLSRFGQTLEKR
;
A
#
# COMPACT_ATOMS: atom_id res chain seq x y z
N MET A 1 52.53 8.33 4.25
CA MET A 1 52.19 6.92 4.01
C MET A 1 50.91 6.86 3.19
N PRO A 2 50.93 6.37 1.95
CA PRO A 2 49.72 6.26 1.13
C PRO A 2 48.76 5.23 1.74
N LEU A 3 47.52 5.64 1.96
CA LEU A 3 46.44 4.77 2.41
C LEU A 3 46.29 3.59 1.44
N SER A 4 46.27 2.35 1.93
CA SER A 4 46.09 1.17 1.06
C SER A 4 44.79 1.29 0.26
N HIS A 5 44.79 0.85 -0.99
CA HIS A 5 43.61 0.93 -1.87
C HIS A 5 42.36 0.32 -1.24
N SER A 6 42.53 -0.77 -0.47
CA SER A 6 41.47 -1.44 0.29
C SER A 6 40.82 -0.54 1.36
N LEU A 7 41.60 0.29 2.05
CA LEU A 7 41.07 1.18 3.08
C LEU A 7 40.23 2.32 2.48
N LYS A 8 40.64 2.85 1.31
CA LYS A 8 39.87 3.87 0.57
C LYS A 8 38.53 3.31 0.07
N THR A 9 38.52 2.08 -0.46
CA THR A 9 37.27 1.44 -0.91
C THR A 9 36.32 1.17 0.25
N THR A 10 36.82 0.72 1.40
CA THR A 10 35.99 0.45 2.58
C THR A 10 35.39 1.74 3.17
N LEU A 11 36.17 2.82 3.23
CA LEU A 11 35.64 4.13 3.65
C LEU A 11 34.54 4.62 2.70
N LEU A 12 34.72 4.44 1.39
CA LEU A 12 33.71 4.80 0.39
C LEU A 12 32.45 3.94 0.49
N THR A 13 32.52 2.65 0.83
CA THR A 13 31.29 1.83 0.97
C THR A 13 30.50 2.19 2.23
N ILE A 14 31.17 2.54 3.32
CA ILE A 14 30.51 2.97 4.57
C ILE A 14 29.68 4.24 4.36
N THR A 15 30.13 5.19 3.52
CA THR A 15 29.36 6.41 3.25
C THR A 15 28.06 6.16 2.48
N TRP A 16 27.91 5.01 1.82
CA TRP A 16 26.65 4.61 1.18
C TRP A 16 25.62 4.04 2.17
N LEU A 17 26.01 3.61 3.38
CA LEU A 17 25.06 3.04 4.35
C LEU A 17 23.95 4.02 4.77
N PRO A 18 24.22 5.31 5.09
CA PRO A 18 23.16 6.28 5.38
C PRO A 18 22.26 6.56 4.17
N VAL A 19 22.80 6.54 2.95
CA VAL A 19 22.03 6.72 1.72
C VAL A 19 21.06 5.55 1.54
N LEU A 20 21.55 4.33 1.70
CA LEU A 20 20.70 3.14 1.61
C LEU A 20 19.64 3.13 2.72
N TYR A 21 20.02 3.47 3.95
CA TYR A 21 19.10 3.55 5.10
C TYR A 21 18.01 4.61 4.90
N THR A 22 18.36 5.80 4.41
CA THR A 22 17.38 6.86 4.14
C THR A 22 16.43 6.45 3.02
N PHE A 23 16.97 5.89 1.93
CA PHE A 23 16.18 5.41 0.79
C PHE A 23 15.17 4.32 1.19
N THR A 24 15.61 3.30 1.92
CA THR A 24 14.74 2.16 2.32
C THR A 24 13.73 2.53 3.39
N ASN A 25 14.02 3.50 4.27
CA ASN A 25 13.06 3.88 5.31
C ASN A 25 12.07 4.95 4.87
N HIS A 26 12.47 5.85 3.96
CA HIS A 26 11.67 7.00 3.56
C HIS A 26 10.98 6.84 2.20
N LEU A 27 11.56 6.08 1.26
CA LEU A 27 11.02 5.99 -0.11
C LEU A 27 10.25 4.70 -0.32
N TYR A 28 10.87 3.55 -0.05
CA TYR A 28 10.30 2.24 -0.36
C TYR A 28 10.53 1.24 0.77
N GLN A 29 9.46 0.67 1.31
CA GLN A 29 9.53 -0.28 2.40
C GLN A 29 8.77 -1.58 2.05
N PRO A 30 9.37 -2.76 2.28
CA PRO A 30 8.66 -4.02 2.10
C PRO A 30 7.67 -4.26 3.25
N TYR A 31 6.50 -4.80 2.93
CA TYR A 31 5.48 -5.23 3.89
C TYR A 31 4.95 -6.61 3.55
N GLN A 32 4.65 -7.43 4.57
CA GLN A 32 4.02 -8.73 4.38
C GLN A 32 2.50 -8.61 4.49
N ILE A 33 1.78 -9.10 3.47
CA ILE A 33 0.32 -9.11 3.44
C ILE A 33 -0.18 -10.42 4.07
N SER A 34 -0.82 -10.31 5.24
CA SER A 34 -1.35 -11.49 5.95
C SER A 34 -2.87 -11.66 5.85
N GLY A 35 -3.61 -10.68 5.35
CA GLY A 35 -5.08 -10.72 5.25
C GLY A 35 -5.60 -11.28 3.93
N SER A 36 -6.82 -11.84 3.94
CA SER A 36 -7.53 -12.38 2.77
C SER A 36 -8.41 -11.37 2.02
N SER A 37 -8.52 -10.14 2.53
CA SER A 37 -9.43 -9.13 1.98
C SER A 37 -9.06 -8.64 0.57
N MET A 38 -7.83 -8.91 0.13
CA MET A 38 -7.33 -8.55 -1.19
C MET A 38 -7.15 -9.76 -2.12
N THR A 39 -7.69 -10.93 -1.75
CA THR A 39 -7.75 -12.07 -2.66
C THR A 39 -8.70 -11.76 -3.82
N PRO A 40 -8.37 -12.08 -5.09
CA PRO A 40 -7.22 -12.89 -5.55
C PRO A 40 -5.94 -12.10 -5.82
N THR A 41 -5.95 -10.77 -5.76
CA THR A 41 -4.77 -9.93 -6.05
C THR A 41 -3.58 -10.28 -5.16
N PHE A 42 -3.81 -10.40 -3.86
CA PHE A 42 -2.81 -10.89 -2.91
C PHE A 42 -3.24 -12.22 -2.30
N ASN A 43 -2.25 -13.06 -2.04
CA ASN A 43 -2.41 -14.42 -1.53
C ASN A 43 -3.51 -15.22 -2.28
N PRO A 44 -3.42 -15.37 -3.63
CA PRO A 44 -4.36 -16.17 -4.40
C PRO A 44 -4.22 -17.64 -4.01
N GLY A 45 -5.29 -18.21 -3.48
CA GLY A 45 -5.32 -19.60 -3.03
C GLY A 45 -5.10 -19.71 -1.53
N THR A 46 -5.97 -20.48 -0.89
CA THR A 46 -5.97 -20.78 0.55
C THR A 46 -4.82 -21.69 1.00
N ALA A 47 -3.89 -22.05 0.09
CA ALA A 47 -2.87 -23.08 0.31
C ALA A 47 -1.42 -22.64 0.00
N THR A 48 -1.17 -21.35 -0.27
CA THR A 48 0.22 -20.90 -0.44
C THR A 48 0.88 -20.75 0.93
N ILE A 49 1.90 -21.59 1.19
CA ILE A 49 2.73 -21.54 2.41
C ILE A 49 3.39 -20.16 2.57
N SER A 50 3.67 -19.47 1.45
CA SER A 50 4.27 -18.15 1.43
C SER A 50 3.22 -17.04 1.34
N LYS A 51 3.29 -16.11 2.28
CA LYS A 51 2.57 -14.83 2.23
C LYS A 51 3.27 -13.88 1.29
N ASP A 52 2.49 -13.07 0.57
CA ASP A 52 3.04 -12.05 -0.31
C ASP A 52 3.79 -10.99 0.48
N VAL A 53 5.01 -10.69 0.02
CA VAL A 53 5.73 -9.49 0.44
C VAL A 53 5.63 -8.48 -0.68
N VAL A 54 5.14 -7.29 -0.37
CA VAL A 54 4.92 -6.21 -1.33
C VAL A 54 5.83 -5.04 -1.04
N LEU A 55 6.25 -4.34 -2.09
CA LEU A 55 6.97 -3.08 -1.98
C LEU A 55 5.97 -1.93 -1.89
N VAL A 56 6.08 -1.13 -0.84
CA VAL A 56 5.24 0.03 -0.59
C VAL A 56 6.06 1.30 -0.79
N GLN A 57 5.61 2.15 -1.71
CA GLN A 57 6.15 3.49 -1.93
C GLN A 57 5.53 4.46 -0.92
N LYS A 58 6.37 5.09 -0.10
CA LYS A 58 5.99 6.02 0.98
C LYS A 58 6.28 7.49 0.65
N TYR A 59 7.17 7.75 -0.29
CA TYR A 59 7.56 9.10 -0.67
C TYR A 59 6.39 9.92 -1.22
N ASN A 60 6.34 11.21 -0.87
CA ASN A 60 5.36 12.18 -1.37
C ASN A 60 3.87 11.83 -1.20
N ILE A 61 3.49 10.78 -0.48
CA ILE A 61 2.07 10.42 -0.24
C ILE A 61 1.29 11.58 0.40
N LYS A 62 1.95 12.37 1.25
CA LYS A 62 1.33 13.49 1.98
C LYS A 62 1.38 14.82 1.23
N THR A 63 2.17 14.94 0.16
CA THR A 63 2.22 16.18 -0.64
C THR A 63 1.03 16.25 -1.60
N LYS A 64 0.69 17.48 -2.00
CA LYS A 64 -0.53 17.83 -2.76
C LYS A 64 -0.58 17.16 -4.14
N GLU A 65 0.56 16.70 -4.66
CA GLU A 65 0.77 16.23 -6.04
C GLU A 65 0.76 14.71 -6.21
N ASN A 66 0.59 13.91 -5.15
CA ASN A 66 0.59 12.46 -5.33
C ASN A 66 -0.72 11.96 -5.96
N ASN A 67 -0.63 11.44 -7.17
CA ASN A 67 -1.72 10.85 -7.96
C ASN A 67 -2.02 9.41 -7.49
N ILE A 68 -2.63 9.27 -6.31
CA ILE A 68 -3.37 8.04 -6.02
C ILE A 68 -4.59 8.05 -6.93
N SER A 69 -4.63 7.08 -7.84
CA SER A 69 -5.66 6.96 -8.86
C SER A 69 -6.62 5.82 -8.53
N ARG A 70 -7.78 5.83 -9.17
CA ARG A 70 -8.69 4.68 -9.12
C ARG A 70 -7.96 3.42 -9.58
N GLY A 71 -8.22 2.31 -8.92
CA GLY A 71 -7.56 1.04 -9.17
C GLY A 71 -6.24 0.84 -8.40
N ASP A 72 -5.64 1.90 -7.86
CA ASP A 72 -4.43 1.77 -7.06
C ASP A 72 -4.68 0.98 -5.78
N VAL A 73 -3.67 0.24 -5.35
CA VAL A 73 -3.68 -0.44 -4.05
C VAL A 73 -2.88 0.41 -3.06
N ILE A 74 -3.47 0.70 -1.92
CA ILE A 74 -2.86 1.53 -0.89
C ILE A 74 -2.84 0.82 0.46
N MET A 75 -1.81 1.12 1.25
CA MET A 75 -1.70 0.73 2.64
C MET A 75 -1.97 1.95 3.52
N PHE A 76 -2.84 1.80 4.52
CA PHE A 76 -3.26 2.88 5.41
C PHE A 76 -3.55 2.36 6.82
N ARG A 77 -3.52 3.26 7.80
CA ARG A 77 -3.92 2.94 9.18
C ARG A 77 -5.43 2.85 9.28
N SER A 78 -5.94 1.79 9.91
CA SER A 78 -7.38 1.61 10.10
C SER A 78 -7.97 2.77 10.91
N PRO A 79 -9.10 3.34 10.48
CA PRO A 79 -9.82 4.34 11.28
C PRO A 79 -10.47 3.73 12.52
N LEU A 80 -10.71 2.42 12.54
CA LEU A 80 -11.31 1.70 13.67
C LEU A 80 -10.27 1.26 14.70
N ASP A 81 -9.02 1.04 14.27
CA ASP A 81 -7.93 0.54 15.12
C ASP A 81 -6.57 1.08 14.62
N PRO A 82 -6.02 2.16 15.24
CA PRO A 82 -4.81 2.83 14.76
C PRO A 82 -3.54 1.98 14.69
N GLU A 83 -3.52 0.85 15.42
CA GLU A 83 -2.40 -0.11 15.43
C GLU A 83 -2.44 -1.05 14.21
N LYS A 84 -3.59 -1.16 13.54
CA LYS A 84 -3.76 -2.03 12.37
C LYS A 84 -3.51 -1.30 11.06
N LEU A 85 -2.66 -1.89 10.22
CA LEU A 85 -2.48 -1.50 8.83
C LEU A 85 -3.38 -2.34 7.93
N LEU A 86 -4.18 -1.67 7.11
CA LEU A 86 -5.05 -2.27 6.12
C LEU A 86 -4.48 -2.01 4.72
N THR A 87 -4.69 -2.98 3.82
CA THR A 87 -4.36 -2.85 2.40
C THR A 87 -5.64 -3.02 1.61
N LYS A 88 -6.00 -2.01 0.82
CA LYS A 88 -7.24 -1.98 0.03
C LYS A 88 -7.02 -1.33 -1.33
N ARG A 89 -7.95 -1.55 -2.24
CA ARG A 89 -7.99 -0.90 -3.54
C ARG A 89 -8.79 0.39 -3.50
N VAL A 90 -8.29 1.43 -4.13
CA VAL A 90 -8.98 2.71 -4.30
C VAL A 90 -10.03 2.58 -5.38
N VAL A 91 -11.29 2.78 -5.01
CA VAL A 91 -12.43 2.75 -5.94
C VAL A 91 -12.90 4.17 -6.27
N GLY A 92 -12.82 5.08 -5.30
CA GLY A 92 -13.19 6.48 -5.44
C GLY A 92 -12.15 7.43 -4.87
N ILE A 93 -11.99 8.57 -5.54
CA ILE A 93 -11.13 9.68 -5.18
C ILE A 93 -11.98 10.96 -5.00
N ASN A 94 -11.36 12.04 -4.55
CA ASN A 94 -11.99 13.33 -4.33
C ASN A 94 -12.96 13.75 -5.46
N GLY A 95 -14.21 14.02 -5.08
CA GLY A 95 -15.25 14.49 -6.00
C GLY A 95 -16.06 13.38 -6.65
N ASP A 96 -15.58 12.14 -6.59
CA ASP A 96 -16.30 10.99 -7.09
C ASP A 96 -17.60 10.75 -6.32
N VAL A 97 -18.51 10.07 -6.99
CA VAL A 97 -19.77 9.60 -6.45
C VAL A 97 -19.73 8.07 -6.52
N ILE A 98 -19.84 7.42 -5.37
CA ILE A 98 -19.81 5.97 -5.23
C ILE A 98 -21.19 5.50 -4.78
N LEU A 99 -21.64 4.39 -5.35
CA LEU A 99 -22.80 3.62 -4.88
C LEU A 99 -22.25 2.50 -3.96
N PRO A 100 -22.41 2.64 -2.63
CA PRO A 100 -21.90 1.64 -1.69
C PRO A 100 -22.68 0.32 -1.76
N SER A 101 -22.19 -0.69 -1.04
CA SER A 101 -22.93 -1.92 -0.77
C SER A 101 -24.23 -1.64 -0.02
N SER A 102 -25.21 -2.53 -0.16
CA SER A 102 -26.56 -2.40 0.43
C SER A 102 -26.56 -2.22 1.96
N ASP A 103 -25.51 -2.66 2.64
CA ASP A 103 -25.36 -2.55 4.09
C ASP A 103 -24.91 -1.14 4.55
N TYR A 104 -24.49 -0.28 3.62
CA TYR A 104 -24.12 1.10 3.93
C TYR A 104 -25.37 1.97 4.12
N PRO A 105 -25.41 2.88 5.11
CA PRO A 105 -26.61 3.65 5.45
C PRO A 105 -27.07 4.66 4.38
N LYS A 106 -26.30 4.87 3.32
CA LYS A 106 -26.61 5.81 2.23
C LYS A 106 -26.53 5.11 0.89
N SER A 107 -27.50 5.39 0.02
CA SER A 107 -27.52 4.87 -1.35
C SER A 107 -26.40 5.44 -2.23
N GLU A 108 -25.87 6.61 -1.86
CA GLU A 108 -24.84 7.31 -2.61
C GLU A 108 -23.92 8.09 -1.66
N VAL A 109 -22.62 8.09 -1.96
CA VAL A 109 -21.62 8.83 -1.22
C VAL A 109 -20.75 9.63 -2.17
N ARG A 110 -20.76 10.96 -1.98
CA ARG A 110 -19.80 11.85 -2.63
C ARG A 110 -18.52 11.92 -1.81
N ILE A 111 -17.38 11.60 -2.42
CA ILE A 111 -16.09 11.52 -1.74
C ILE A 111 -15.57 12.93 -1.44
N PRO A 112 -15.33 13.27 -0.16
CA PRO A 112 -14.82 14.58 0.21
C PRO A 112 -13.43 14.86 -0.35
N ARG A 113 -13.02 16.12 -0.32
CA ARG A 113 -11.65 16.51 -0.63
C ARG A 113 -10.66 15.79 0.28
N ASN A 114 -9.53 15.37 -0.28
CA ASN A 114 -8.48 14.63 0.44
C ASN A 114 -8.96 13.33 1.10
N HIS A 115 -10.00 12.69 0.57
CA HIS A 115 -10.45 11.39 1.01
C HIS A 115 -10.45 10.39 -0.13
N TYR A 116 -10.44 9.11 0.23
CA TYR A 116 -10.54 7.99 -0.68
C TYR A 116 -11.64 7.04 -0.23
N TRP A 117 -12.36 6.46 -1.19
CA TRP A 117 -13.18 5.28 -0.98
C TRP A 117 -12.38 4.05 -1.36
N VAL A 118 -12.24 3.12 -0.41
CA VAL A 118 -11.41 1.94 -0.57
C VAL A 118 -12.19 0.67 -0.32
N GLU A 119 -11.96 -0.35 -1.14
CA GLU A 119 -12.61 -1.65 -1.03
C GLU A 119 -11.60 -2.78 -1.10
N GLY A 120 -11.92 -3.90 -0.46
CA GLY A 120 -11.17 -5.14 -0.65
C GLY A 120 -11.56 -5.80 -1.97
N ASP A 121 -10.60 -6.48 -2.61
CA ASP A 121 -10.92 -7.31 -3.79
C ASP A 121 -11.78 -8.54 -3.41
N ASN A 122 -11.69 -8.99 -2.16
CA ASN A 122 -12.52 -10.04 -1.59
C ASN A 122 -13.64 -9.43 -0.73
N ARG A 123 -14.79 -9.15 -1.34
CA ARG A 123 -15.94 -8.51 -0.69
C ARG A 123 -16.49 -9.27 0.52
N VAL A 124 -16.37 -10.60 0.54
CA VAL A 124 -16.90 -11.44 1.63
C VAL A 124 -16.07 -11.32 2.91
N HIS A 125 -14.78 -11.03 2.78
CA HIS A 125 -13.83 -10.98 3.90
C HIS A 125 -13.09 -9.65 3.93
N SER A 126 -13.82 -8.53 3.83
CA SER A 126 -13.25 -7.20 3.78
C SER A 126 -13.94 -6.24 4.75
N ILE A 127 -13.18 -5.79 5.75
CA ILE A 127 -13.46 -4.55 6.48
C ILE A 127 -12.94 -3.40 5.63
N ASP A 128 -13.80 -2.59 5.03
CA ASP A 128 -13.44 -1.51 4.11
C ASP A 128 -14.38 -0.28 4.20
N SER A 129 -14.37 0.60 3.19
CA SER A 129 -15.18 1.82 3.22
C SER A 129 -16.69 1.57 3.30
N ASN A 130 -17.16 0.38 2.95
CA ASN A 130 -18.55 0.00 3.19
C ASN A 130 -18.88 -0.19 4.69
N GLU A 131 -17.87 -0.25 5.56
CA GLU A 131 -18.06 -0.36 7.00
C GLU A 131 -17.72 0.96 7.72
N PHE A 132 -16.57 1.57 7.40
CA PHE A 132 -16.09 2.79 8.08
C PHE A 132 -16.22 4.08 7.26
N GLY A 133 -16.68 4.01 6.00
CA GLY A 133 -16.81 5.17 5.11
C GLY A 133 -15.51 5.59 4.41
N PRO A 134 -15.46 6.81 3.84
CA PRO A 134 -14.28 7.32 3.16
C PRO A 134 -13.14 7.61 4.16
N ILE A 135 -11.91 7.28 3.78
CA ILE A 135 -10.71 7.49 4.62
C ILE A 135 -9.98 8.77 4.25
N SER A 136 -9.43 9.46 5.24
CA SER A 136 -8.57 10.63 5.02
C SER A 136 -7.25 10.22 4.38
N LYS A 137 -6.75 11.04 3.44
CA LYS A 137 -5.41 10.93 2.85
C LYS A 137 -4.31 10.90 3.93
N GLY A 138 -4.53 11.50 5.09
CA GLY A 138 -3.58 11.50 6.21
C GLY A 138 -3.34 10.12 6.83
N LEU A 139 -4.28 9.17 6.68
CA LEU A 139 -4.14 7.80 7.16
C LEU A 139 -3.29 6.93 6.22
N VAL A 140 -3.07 7.38 4.98
CA VAL A 140 -2.35 6.62 3.97
C VAL A 140 -0.86 6.57 4.31
N VAL A 141 -0.34 5.36 4.43
CA VAL A 141 1.07 5.08 4.68
C VAL A 141 1.85 5.04 3.36
N GLY A 142 1.27 4.43 2.33
CA GLY A 142 1.95 4.25 1.05
C GLY A 142 1.09 3.61 -0.03
N LYS A 143 1.58 3.69 -1.27
CA LYS A 143 1.01 2.97 -2.43
C LYS A 143 1.77 1.66 -2.60
N VAL A 144 1.04 0.56 -2.79
CA VAL A 144 1.63 -0.73 -3.14
C VAL A 144 1.99 -0.70 -4.63
N VAL A 145 3.27 -0.92 -4.95
CA VAL A 145 3.77 -0.79 -6.33
C VAL A 145 4.16 -2.11 -6.98
N MET A 146 4.52 -3.13 -6.17
CA MET A 146 5.04 -4.40 -6.69
C MET A 146 4.93 -5.52 -5.66
N ILE A 147 4.78 -6.76 -6.11
CA ILE A 147 5.01 -7.98 -5.30
C ILE A 147 6.49 -8.37 -5.43
N LEU A 148 7.18 -8.50 -4.29
CA LEU A 148 8.59 -8.90 -4.19
C LEU A 148 8.76 -10.41 -3.97
N TRP A 149 7.85 -11.01 -3.21
CA TRP A 149 7.90 -12.42 -2.85
C TRP A 149 6.47 -12.99 -2.78
N PRO A 150 6.23 -14.26 -3.16
CA PRO A 150 7.20 -15.24 -3.69
C PRO A 150 7.73 -14.87 -5.08
N LEU A 151 8.95 -15.35 -5.43
CA LEU A 151 9.59 -15.02 -6.70
C LEU A 151 8.75 -15.42 -7.92
N SER A 152 7.91 -16.45 -7.80
CA SER A 152 6.97 -16.86 -8.85
C SER A 152 5.94 -15.78 -9.22
N ARG A 153 5.76 -14.78 -8.36
CA ARG A 153 4.80 -13.67 -8.52
C ARG A 153 5.50 -12.31 -8.56
N PHE A 154 6.82 -12.30 -8.62
CA PHE A 154 7.60 -11.07 -8.68
C PHE A 154 7.15 -10.22 -9.86
N GLY A 155 6.83 -8.94 -9.60
CA GLY A 155 6.44 -8.01 -10.65
C GLY A 155 5.07 -8.28 -11.30
N GLN A 156 4.24 -9.15 -10.74
CA GLN A 156 2.88 -9.38 -11.26
C GLN A 156 2.04 -8.10 -11.20
N THR A 157 1.20 -7.87 -12.22
CA THR A 157 0.31 -6.69 -12.26
C THR A 157 -0.64 -6.68 -11.08
N LEU A 158 -0.82 -5.50 -10.47
CA LEU A 158 -1.76 -5.26 -9.38
C LEU A 158 -3.15 -4.88 -9.88
N GLU A 159 -3.32 -4.78 -11.20
CA GLU A 159 -4.61 -4.45 -11.81
C GLU A 159 -5.62 -5.57 -11.60
N LYS A 160 -6.89 -5.17 -11.47
CA LYS A 160 -8.00 -6.09 -11.32
C LYS A 160 -8.23 -6.77 -12.67
N ARG A 161 -7.95 -8.08 -12.75
CA ARG A 161 -8.36 -8.93 -13.88
C ARG A 161 -9.86 -9.14 -13.90
#